data_AF-A0A2S8S6F8-F1
#
_entry.id   AF-A0A2S8S6F8-F1
#
_cell.length_a   1.000
_cell.length_b   1.000
_cell.length_c   1.000
_cell.angle_alpha   90.00
_cell.angle_beta   90.00
_cell.angle_gamma   90.00
#
_symmetry.space_group_name_H-M   'P 1'
#
loop_
_entity.id
_entity.type
_entity.pdbx_description
1 polymer ?
#
loop_
_entity_poly.entity_id
_entity_poly.type
_entity_poly.pdbx_seq_one_letter_code
_entity_poly.pdbx_strand_id
1 'polypeptide(L)'
;MKRPLFILTSVMLTSACVATTENLTPKDKYLNRVAFAEIVMRDCPADGGYSSFAQMRSDAASNMKIAKSLGATDTDIDAARKRAAQQYGSAYFLAGPQRSCDELIKRLAWAGAEPVQ
;
A
#
# COMPACT_ATOMS: atom_id res chain seq x y z
N MET A 1 26.90 -46.43 -35.29
CA MET A 1 25.86 -45.45 -35.68
C MET A 1 24.95 -45.16 -34.49
N LYS A 2 24.76 -43.85 -34.20
CA LYS A 2 23.65 -43.19 -33.46
C LYS A 2 23.37 -43.58 -31.99
N ARG A 3 23.82 -42.71 -31.08
CA ARG A 3 23.33 -42.57 -29.69
C ARG A 3 22.02 -41.77 -29.68
N PRO A 4 20.97 -42.17 -28.94
CA PRO A 4 19.81 -41.31 -28.73
C PRO A 4 20.10 -40.30 -27.62
N LEU A 5 20.15 -39.02 -28.00
CA LEU A 5 20.22 -37.87 -27.13
C LEU A 5 18.83 -37.64 -26.51
N PHE A 6 18.64 -38.01 -25.25
CA PHE A 6 17.47 -37.62 -24.46
C PHE A 6 17.61 -36.14 -24.11
N ILE A 7 16.82 -35.28 -24.75
CA ILE A 7 16.73 -33.86 -24.44
C ILE A 7 15.78 -33.70 -23.25
N LEU A 8 16.35 -33.39 -22.08
CA LEU A 8 15.64 -32.95 -20.89
C LEU A 8 15.22 -31.49 -21.08
N THR A 9 13.95 -31.26 -21.42
CA THR A 9 13.36 -29.92 -21.50
C THR A 9 12.99 -29.47 -20.08
N SER A 10 13.91 -28.76 -19.42
CA SER A 10 13.66 -28.11 -18.13
C SER A 10 12.77 -26.88 -18.35
N VAL A 11 11.47 -27.02 -18.06
CA VAL A 11 10.55 -25.87 -17.95
C VAL A 11 10.94 -25.09 -16.70
N MET A 12 11.75 -24.05 -16.87
CA MET A 12 11.90 -23.02 -15.85
C MET A 12 10.59 -22.24 -15.75
N LEU A 13 9.70 -22.68 -14.87
CA LEU A 13 8.67 -21.82 -14.33
C LEU A 13 9.39 -20.76 -13.48
N THR A 14 9.66 -19.61 -14.09
CA THR A 14 9.92 -18.38 -13.33
C THR A 14 8.70 -18.16 -12.45
N SER A 15 8.86 -18.39 -11.14
CA SER A 15 7.84 -17.96 -10.19
C SER A 15 7.65 -16.47 -10.40
N ALA A 16 6.46 -16.10 -10.85
CA ALA A 16 6.00 -14.73 -10.68
C ALA A 16 6.21 -14.41 -9.20
N CYS A 17 6.99 -13.37 -8.91
CA CYS A 17 7.05 -12.76 -7.60
C CYS A 17 5.61 -12.37 -7.24
N VAL A 18 4.89 -13.28 -6.59
CA VAL A 18 3.82 -12.91 -5.70
C VAL A 18 4.57 -12.13 -4.62
N ALA A 19 4.43 -10.81 -4.64
CA ALA A 19 4.89 -9.94 -3.56
C ALA A 19 4.06 -10.29 -2.33
N THR A 20 4.36 -11.43 -1.71
CA THR A 20 3.85 -11.85 -0.42
C THR A 20 4.33 -10.81 0.56
N THR A 21 3.38 -10.01 1.06
CA THR A 21 3.45 -9.22 2.29
C THR A 21 4.85 -9.22 2.91
N GLU A 22 5.68 -8.32 2.41
CA GLU A 22 6.94 -7.93 3.05
C GLU A 22 6.62 -7.71 4.53
N ASN A 23 7.41 -8.26 5.44
CA ASN A 23 7.28 -7.99 6.87
C ASN A 23 7.43 -6.47 7.06
N LEU A 24 6.32 -5.74 7.00
CA LEU A 24 6.33 -4.29 7.07
C LEU A 24 6.89 -3.90 8.42
N THR A 25 7.99 -3.18 8.40
CA THR A 25 8.57 -2.64 9.62
C THR A 25 7.57 -1.69 10.30
N PRO A 26 7.72 -1.40 11.60
CA PRO A 26 6.85 -0.42 12.26
C PRO A 26 6.76 0.91 11.50
N LYS A 27 7.89 1.44 11.00
CA LYS A 27 7.88 2.66 10.17
C LYS A 27 7.07 2.50 8.88
N ASP A 28 7.15 1.35 8.19
CA ASP A 28 6.41 1.10 6.96
C ASP A 28 4.90 1.08 7.19
N LYS A 29 4.45 0.58 8.34
CA LYS A 29 3.02 0.59 8.71
C LYS A 29 2.51 2.02 8.84
N TYR A 30 3.25 2.89 9.53
CA TYR A 30 2.94 4.32 9.63
C TYR A 30 2.98 5.02 8.27
N LEU A 31 4.00 4.78 7.45
CA LEU A 31 4.12 5.37 6.11
C LEU A 31 3.01 4.92 5.17
N ASN A 32 2.58 3.66 5.25
CA ASN A 32 1.44 3.17 4.47
C ASN A 32 0.15 3.90 4.86
N ARG A 33 -0.10 4.15 6.15
CA ARG A 33 -1.26 4.95 6.60
C ARG A 33 -1.23 6.35 5.97
N VAL A 34 -0.06 7.00 5.95
CA VAL A 34 0.10 8.30 5.29
C VAL A 34 -0.20 8.22 3.80
N ALA A 35 0.43 7.28 3.10
CA ALA A 35 0.30 7.14 1.65
C ALA A 35 -1.15 6.82 1.22
N PHE A 36 -1.87 5.98 1.96
CA PHE A 36 -3.29 5.72 1.69
C PHE A 36 -4.18 6.92 2.01
N ALA A 37 -3.89 7.66 3.08
CA ALA A 37 -4.61 8.90 3.39
C ALA A 37 -4.42 9.95 2.28
N GLU A 38 -3.21 10.09 1.73
CA GLU A 38 -2.94 10.95 0.57
C GLU A 38 -3.79 10.56 -0.64
N ILE A 39 -3.95 9.26 -0.92
CA ILE A 39 -4.81 8.76 -2.00
C ILE A 39 -6.28 9.10 -1.73
N VAL A 40 -6.79 8.82 -0.53
CA VAL A 40 -8.20 9.10 -0.20
C VAL A 40 -8.52 10.58 -0.35
N MET A 41 -7.67 11.46 0.19
CA MET A 41 -7.89 12.91 0.09
C MET A 41 -7.81 13.44 -1.36
N ARG A 42 -7.13 12.73 -2.26
CA ARG A 42 -6.95 13.14 -3.66
C ARG A 42 -8.01 12.57 -4.59
N ASP A 43 -8.31 11.29 -4.45
CA ASP A 43 -9.02 10.49 -5.45
C ASP A 43 -10.43 10.09 -5.02
N CYS A 44 -10.77 10.17 -3.73
CA CYS A 44 -12.07 9.76 -3.22
C CYS A 44 -13.05 10.93 -3.04
N PRO A 45 -14.37 10.69 -3.24
CA PRO A 45 -15.39 11.67 -2.91
C PRO A 45 -15.29 12.13 -1.45
N ALA A 46 -15.50 13.43 -1.23
CA ALA A 46 -15.48 14.02 0.11
C ALA A 46 -16.82 13.82 0.84
N ASP A 47 -17.29 12.57 0.93
CA ASP A 47 -18.62 12.25 1.49
C ASP A 47 -18.76 12.62 2.98
N GLY A 48 -17.64 12.70 3.72
CA GLY A 48 -17.57 13.23 5.09
C GLY A 48 -17.37 14.75 5.18
N GLY A 49 -17.22 15.44 4.04
CA GLY A 49 -16.96 16.87 3.96
C GLY A 49 -15.53 17.28 4.34
N TYR A 50 -15.30 18.60 4.34
CA TYR A 50 -13.98 19.21 4.56
C TYR A 50 -13.35 18.83 5.92
N SER A 51 -14.15 18.75 6.99
CA SER A 51 -13.68 18.43 8.34
C SER A 51 -13.08 17.02 8.42
N SER A 52 -13.67 16.03 7.74
CA SER A 52 -13.12 14.66 7.69
C SER A 52 -11.76 14.62 7.01
N PHE A 53 -11.58 15.37 5.91
CA PHE A 53 -10.28 15.45 5.24
C PHE A 53 -9.25 16.23 6.06
N ALA A 54 -9.67 17.27 6.78
CA ALA A 54 -8.79 17.98 7.72
C ALA A 54 -8.29 17.06 8.84
N GLN A 55 -9.17 16.22 9.41
CA GLN A 55 -8.79 15.22 10.40
C GLN A 55 -7.85 14.17 9.80
N MET A 56 -8.16 13.64 8.62
CA MET A 56 -7.32 12.66 7.92
C MET A 56 -5.91 13.23 7.63
N ARG A 57 -5.82 14.51 7.28
CA ARG A 57 -4.54 15.21 7.09
C ARG A 57 -3.76 15.34 8.40
N SER A 58 -4.44 15.65 9.51
CA SER A 58 -3.84 15.71 10.84
C SER A 58 -3.28 14.35 11.26
N ASP A 59 -4.06 13.29 11.08
CA ASP A 59 -3.65 11.92 11.40
C ASP A 59 -2.46 11.50 10.52
N ALA A 60 -2.50 11.78 9.22
CA ALA A 60 -1.38 11.52 8.32
C ALA A 60 -0.11 12.27 8.76
N ALA A 61 -0.22 13.52 9.19
CA ALA A 61 0.92 14.28 9.70
C ALA A 61 1.50 13.66 11.00
N SER A 62 0.64 13.15 11.89
CA SER A 62 1.06 12.44 13.10
C SER A 62 1.79 11.14 12.77
N ASN A 63 1.21 10.30 11.89
CA ASN A 63 1.83 9.05 11.44
C ASN A 63 3.18 9.30 10.75
N MET A 64 3.29 10.36 9.94
CA MET A 64 4.57 10.76 9.31
C MET A 64 5.64 11.14 10.34
N LYS A 65 5.28 11.90 11.39
CA LYS A 65 6.22 12.23 12.47
C LYS A 65 6.72 10.98 13.18
N ILE A 66 5.82 10.04 13.49
CA ILE A 66 6.18 8.77 14.14
C ILE A 66 7.11 7.96 13.23
N ALA A 67 6.76 7.80 11.94
CA ALA A 67 7.62 7.11 10.98
C ALA A 67 9.02 7.72 10.92
N LYS A 68 9.14 9.05 10.90
CA LYS A 68 10.43 9.75 10.92
C LYS A 68 11.20 9.51 12.22
N SER A 69 10.53 9.49 13.38
CA SER A 69 11.19 9.13 14.65
C SER A 69 11.69 7.69 14.69
N LEU A 70 11.11 6.81 13.89
CA LEU A 70 11.54 5.41 13.70
C LEU A 70 12.61 5.27 12.60
N GLY A 71 13.17 6.36 12.09
CA GLY A 71 14.23 6.35 11.07
C GLY A 71 13.73 6.21 9.64
N ALA A 72 12.50 6.61 9.34
CA ALA A 72 12.05 6.71 7.94
C ALA A 72 12.82 7.79 7.17
N THR A 73 13.28 7.41 5.99
CA THR A 73 13.94 8.27 5.01
C THR A 73 12.96 8.71 3.92
N ASP A 74 13.33 9.70 3.10
CA ASP A 74 12.53 10.10 1.95
C ASP A 74 12.35 8.95 0.94
N THR A 75 13.36 8.10 0.78
CA THR A 75 13.26 6.87 -0.02
C THR A 75 12.17 5.93 0.50
N ASP A 76 12.03 5.77 1.82
CA ASP A 76 10.99 4.94 2.42
C ASP A 76 9.59 5.53 2.18
N ILE A 77 9.46 6.86 2.29
CA ILE A 77 8.21 7.58 2.03
C ILE A 77 7.77 7.37 0.58
N ASP A 78 8.69 7.52 -0.38
CA ASP A 78 8.39 7.32 -1.79
C ASP A 78 8.07 5.87 -2.12
N ALA A 79 8.75 4.91 -1.47
CA ALA A 79 8.42 3.50 -1.58
C ALA A 79 6.99 3.22 -1.07
N ALA A 80 6.61 3.76 0.08
CA ALA A 80 5.26 3.62 0.62
C ALA A 80 4.19 4.20 -0.30
N ARG A 81 4.43 5.39 -0.89
CA ARG A 81 3.54 6.01 -1.88
C ARG A 81 3.38 5.15 -3.13
N LYS A 82 4.48 4.61 -3.67
CA LYS A 82 4.43 3.71 -4.83
C LYS A 82 3.65 2.43 -4.51
N ARG A 83 3.91 1.80 -3.37
CA ARG A 83 3.15 0.62 -2.91
C ARG A 83 1.66 0.92 -2.78
N ALA A 84 1.31 2.05 -2.17
CA ALA A 84 -0.07 2.46 -2.00
C ALA A 84 -0.77 2.73 -3.34
N ALA A 85 -0.10 3.43 -4.26
CA ALA A 85 -0.62 3.71 -5.59
C ALA A 85 -0.82 2.43 -6.41
N GLN A 86 0.10 1.46 -6.33
CA GLN A 86 -0.06 0.16 -6.98
C GLN A 86 -1.25 -0.63 -6.41
N GLN A 87 -1.37 -0.69 -5.08
CA GLN A 87 -2.49 -1.36 -4.42
C GLN A 87 -3.83 -0.70 -4.81
N TYR A 88 -3.90 0.63 -4.71
CA TYR A 88 -5.11 1.36 -5.08
C TYR A 88 -5.44 1.23 -6.57
N GLY A 89 -4.46 1.39 -7.46
CA GLY A 89 -4.68 1.26 -8.90
C GLY A 89 -5.19 -0.12 -9.31
N SER A 90 -4.68 -1.18 -8.68
CA SER A 90 -5.18 -2.55 -8.90
C SER A 90 -6.62 -2.73 -8.40
N ALA A 91 -6.94 -2.21 -7.21
CA ALA A 91 -8.29 -2.25 -6.66
C ALA A 91 -9.26 -1.42 -7.52
N TYR A 92 -8.84 -0.22 -7.93
CA TYR A 92 -9.61 0.69 -8.77
C TYR A 92 -10.00 0.01 -10.08
N PHE A 93 -9.05 -0.63 -10.74
CA PHE A 93 -9.29 -1.32 -12.01
C PHE A 93 -10.24 -2.51 -11.86
N LEU A 94 -10.10 -3.30 -10.80
CA LEU A 94 -10.87 -4.54 -10.61
C LEU A 94 -12.26 -4.31 -9.98
N ALA A 95 -12.36 -3.38 -9.05
CA ALA A 95 -13.55 -3.16 -8.22
C ALA A 95 -14.29 -1.84 -8.53
N GLY A 96 -13.67 -0.94 -9.29
CA GLY A 96 -14.18 0.38 -9.60
C GLY A 96 -13.81 1.45 -8.54
N PRO A 97 -14.03 2.74 -8.88
CA PRO A 97 -13.61 3.88 -8.06
C PRO A 97 -14.24 3.87 -6.65
N GLN A 98 -15.57 3.74 -6.58
CA GLN A 98 -16.31 3.93 -5.33
C GLN A 98 -15.99 2.84 -4.30
N ARG A 99 -16.03 1.57 -4.72
CA ARG A 99 -15.68 0.43 -3.84
C ARG A 99 -14.23 0.52 -3.36
N SER A 100 -13.31 0.96 -4.21
CA SER A 100 -11.90 1.10 -3.84
C SER A 100 -11.68 2.18 -2.77
N CYS A 101 -12.43 3.27 -2.88
CA CYS A 101 -12.44 4.33 -1.87
C CYS A 101 -13.05 3.86 -0.54
N ASP A 102 -14.19 3.17 -0.58
CA ASP A 102 -14.84 2.63 0.62
C ASP A 102 -13.89 1.71 1.40
N GLU A 103 -13.20 0.81 0.71
CA GLU A 103 -12.27 -0.12 1.34
C GLU A 103 -11.02 0.59 1.90
N LEU A 104 -10.50 1.62 1.22
CA LEU A 104 -9.40 2.44 1.75
C LEU A 104 -9.82 3.22 2.99
N ILE A 105 -10.98 3.87 2.95
CA ILE A 105 -11.51 4.64 4.08
C ILE A 105 -11.73 3.73 5.28
N LYS A 106 -12.35 2.56 5.09
CA LYS A 106 -12.51 1.54 6.15
C LYS A 106 -11.16 1.12 6.72
N ARG A 107 -10.20 0.77 5.85
CA ARG A 107 -8.85 0.37 6.28
C ARG A 107 -8.19 1.44 7.15
N LEU A 108 -8.30 2.71 6.77
CA LEU A 108 -7.73 3.82 7.51
C LEU A 108 -8.47 4.09 8.82
N ALA A 109 -9.80 3.98 8.83
CA ALA A 109 -10.61 4.16 10.04
C ALA A 109 -10.23 3.13 11.12
N TRP A 110 -10.04 1.87 10.74
CA TRP A 110 -9.60 0.82 11.66
C TRP A 110 -8.11 0.94 12.03
N ALA A 111 -7.24 1.19 11.06
CA ALA A 111 -5.82 1.36 11.33
C ALA A 111 -5.53 2.59 12.21
N GLY A 112 -6.27 3.69 12.05
CA GLY A 112 -6.15 4.87 12.90
C GLY A 112 -6.59 4.64 14.34
N ALA A 113 -7.50 3.69 14.57
CA ALA A 113 -8.02 3.33 15.89
C ALA A 113 -7.09 2.39 16.69
N GLU A 114 -6.14 1.72 16.03
CA GLU A 114 -5.28 0.72 16.67
C GLU A 114 -3.79 1.16 16.74
N PRO A 115 -3.12 1.00 17.91
CA PRO A 115 -1.69 1.21 18.00
C PRO A 115 -0.96 0.23 17.06
N VAL A 116 0.07 0.72 16.38
CA VAL A 116 0.89 -0.12 15.50
C VAL A 116 1.66 -1.11 16.39
N GLN A 117 1.24 -2.37 16.39
CA GLN A 117 1.96 -3.49 17.03
C GLN A 117 3.20 -3.88 16.22
#